data_AF-A0A2S6R5S4-F1
#
_entry.id   AF-A0A2S6R5S4-F1
#
_cell.length_a   1.000
_cell.length_b   1.000
_cell.length_c   1.000
_cell.angle_alpha   90.00
_cell.angle_beta   90.00
_cell.angle_gamma   90.00
#
_symmetry.space_group_name_H-M   'P 1'
#
loop_
_entity.id
_entity.type
_entity.pdbx_description
1 polymer ?
#
loop_
_entity_poly.entity_id
_entity_poly.type
_entity_poly.pdbx_seq_one_letter_code
_entity_poly.pdbx_strand_id
1 'polypeptide(L)'
;MIEWRIKAREFGNCNCAYGCPCQFNALPTYGTCEAAAGFQIDQGHFGETKLDGVRAAGIYRWPGPVHEGDGEMLLIVDESASDAQRDAMIRIMKGEETEPMATMWAVYTAMSSKILEPLFLPIDFTVDVENRTARLVVPGLIDGIGEPIRNPVTGNIHRARIDLPHGFEYELAEMGSGTTTTTGAIALELENSYGQFAEIHLSNKGVVRNAA
;
A
#
# COMPACT_ATOMS: atom_id res chain seq x y z
N MET A 1 18.10 15.55 2.80
CA MET A 1 17.23 14.73 1.96
C MET A 1 18.09 13.91 1.04
N ILE A 2 18.22 12.62 1.31
CA ILE A 2 18.78 11.63 0.37
C ILE A 2 17.76 11.51 -0.77
N GLU A 3 18.24 11.64 -2.01
CA GLU A 3 17.37 11.47 -3.18
C GLU A 3 17.04 9.99 -3.36
N TRP A 4 15.79 9.70 -3.70
CA TRP A 4 15.31 8.36 -3.94
C TRP A 4 14.19 8.38 -4.97
N ARG A 5 14.07 7.27 -5.72
CA ARG A 5 13.00 7.06 -6.69
C ARG A 5 12.71 5.57 -6.82
N ILE A 6 11.42 5.21 -6.87
CA ILE A 6 10.97 3.83 -7.06
C ILE A 6 9.86 3.75 -8.10
N LYS A 7 9.89 2.70 -8.92
CA LYS A 7 8.77 2.17 -9.67
C LYS A 7 8.40 0.83 -9.06
N ALA A 8 7.14 0.66 -8.71
CA ALA A 8 6.67 -0.55 -8.07
C ALA A 8 5.26 -0.91 -8.52
N ARG A 9 4.91 -2.18 -8.37
CA ARG A 9 3.52 -2.64 -8.42
C ARG A 9 3.02 -2.84 -7.02
N GLU A 10 1.79 -2.41 -6.77
CA GLU A 10 1.16 -2.51 -5.46
C GLU A 10 -0.17 -3.26 -5.52
N PHE A 11 -0.50 -3.87 -4.39
CA PHE A 11 -1.85 -4.29 -4.05
C PHE A 11 -2.18 -3.75 -2.66
N GLY A 12 -3.25 -2.97 -2.56
CA GLY A 12 -3.80 -2.49 -1.30
C GLY A 12 -5.20 -3.05 -1.07
N ASN A 13 -5.47 -3.54 0.14
CA ASN A 13 -6.81 -3.95 0.54
C ASN A 13 -7.23 -3.18 1.80
N CYS A 14 -8.36 -2.47 1.71
CA CYS A 14 -8.93 -1.68 2.80
C CYS A 14 -10.33 -2.18 3.14
N ASN A 15 -10.77 -1.99 4.39
CA ASN A 15 -12.10 -2.39 4.87
C ASN A 15 -13.27 -1.74 4.13
N CYS A 16 -13.06 -0.63 3.43
CA CYS A 16 -14.13 0.11 2.75
C CYS A 16 -14.81 -0.68 1.61
N ALA A 17 -15.99 -0.21 1.18
CA ALA A 17 -16.61 -0.68 -0.06
C ALA A 17 -15.71 -0.41 -1.28
N TYR A 18 -15.93 -1.11 -2.40
CA TYR A 18 -15.06 -1.11 -3.60
C TYR A 18 -14.66 0.26 -4.19
N GLY A 19 -15.39 1.33 -3.89
CA GLY A 19 -15.02 2.67 -4.32
C GLY A 19 -14.10 3.42 -3.36
N CYS A 20 -13.82 2.89 -2.16
CA CYS A 20 -13.18 3.54 -1.01
C CYS A 20 -13.37 5.07 -1.00
N PRO A 21 -14.40 5.61 -0.32
CA PRO A 21 -14.74 7.02 -0.44
C PRO A 21 -13.59 8.00 -0.12
N CYS A 22 -12.58 7.56 0.62
CA CYS A 22 -11.34 8.30 0.87
C CYS A 22 -10.63 8.75 -0.42
N GLN A 23 -10.68 7.94 -1.50
CA GLN A 23 -10.13 8.29 -2.81
C GLN A 23 -10.86 9.48 -3.47
N PHE A 24 -12.01 9.87 -2.93
CA PHE A 24 -12.86 10.97 -3.40
C PHE A 24 -13.02 12.07 -2.35
N ASN A 25 -12.08 12.16 -1.38
CA ASN A 25 -12.13 13.10 -0.25
C ASN A 25 -13.38 12.95 0.65
N ALA A 26 -13.95 11.74 0.72
CA ALA A 26 -15.04 11.42 1.63
C ALA A 26 -14.57 10.51 2.78
N LEU A 27 -15.41 10.38 3.81
CA LEU A 27 -15.10 9.57 5.00
C LEU A 27 -15.11 8.06 4.68
N PRO A 28 -14.32 7.24 5.41
CA PRO A 28 -14.30 5.80 5.22
C PRO A 28 -15.69 5.18 5.42
N THR A 29 -15.98 4.11 4.68
CA THR A 29 -17.32 3.48 4.63
C THR A 29 -17.87 3.13 6.01
N TYR A 30 -17.01 2.67 6.92
CA TYR A 30 -17.39 2.17 8.24
C TYR A 30 -16.94 3.08 9.39
N GLY A 31 -16.48 4.31 9.08
CA GLY A 31 -15.95 5.24 10.08
C GLY A 31 -14.52 4.94 10.54
N THR A 32 -14.02 3.71 10.41
CA THR A 32 -12.63 3.30 10.68
C THR A 32 -11.86 3.07 9.38
N CYS A 33 -10.52 3.13 9.44
CA CYS A 33 -9.65 2.79 8.32
C CYS A 33 -8.73 1.62 8.71
N GLU A 34 -8.89 0.49 8.04
CA GLU A 34 -8.10 -0.72 8.26
C GLU A 34 -7.60 -1.23 6.92
N ALA A 35 -6.29 -1.45 6.80
CA ALA A 35 -5.70 -1.80 5.52
C ALA A 35 -4.43 -2.66 5.64
N ALA A 36 -4.21 -3.49 4.64
CA ALA A 36 -2.95 -4.16 4.37
C ALA A 36 -2.53 -3.87 2.93
N ALA A 37 -1.24 -3.65 2.70
CA ALA A 37 -0.70 -3.36 1.38
C ALA A 37 0.62 -4.10 1.13
N GLY A 38 0.84 -4.52 -0.10
CA GLY A 38 2.06 -5.17 -0.57
C GLY A 38 2.65 -4.41 -1.75
N PHE A 39 3.98 -4.35 -1.80
CA PHE A 39 4.74 -3.60 -2.80
C PHE A 39 5.85 -4.48 -3.38
N GLN A 40 5.93 -4.54 -4.71
CA GLN A 40 7.03 -5.13 -5.46
C GLN A 40 7.80 -4.01 -6.15
N ILE A 41 9.01 -3.70 -5.68
CA ILE A 41 9.87 -2.73 -6.34
C ILE A 41 10.42 -3.37 -7.61
N ASP A 42 10.08 -2.80 -8.76
CA ASP A 42 10.57 -3.26 -10.06
C ASP A 42 11.87 -2.54 -10.44
N GLN A 43 11.96 -1.25 -10.13
CA GLN A 43 13.16 -0.42 -10.34
C GLN A 43 13.25 0.67 -9.28
N GLY A 44 14.42 0.91 -8.70
CA GLY A 44 14.59 2.07 -7.83
C GLY A 44 15.90 2.15 -7.08
N HIS A 45 16.10 3.27 -6.39
CA HIS A 45 17.26 3.51 -5.55
C HIS A 45 16.94 4.47 -4.40
N PHE A 46 17.82 4.44 -3.39
CA PHE A 46 17.89 5.38 -2.28
C PHE A 46 19.35 5.80 -2.10
N GLY A 47 19.70 7.01 -2.55
CA GLY A 47 21.10 7.38 -2.77
C GLY A 47 21.77 6.37 -3.69
N GLU A 48 22.82 5.72 -3.19
CA GLU A 48 23.59 4.69 -3.90
C GLU A 48 23.02 3.26 -3.75
N THR A 49 22.04 3.05 -2.85
CA THR A 49 21.46 1.73 -2.60
C THR A 49 20.43 1.40 -3.67
N LYS A 50 20.64 0.32 -4.43
CA LYS A 50 19.64 -0.21 -5.38
C LYS A 50 18.51 -0.95 -4.66
N LEU A 51 17.28 -0.72 -5.10
CA LEU A 51 16.06 -1.30 -4.52
C LEU A 51 15.34 -2.27 -5.47
N ASP A 52 15.85 -2.50 -6.67
CA ASP A 52 15.30 -3.44 -7.64
C ASP A 52 15.05 -4.82 -7.01
N GLY A 53 13.84 -5.34 -7.18
CA GLY A 53 13.44 -6.67 -6.68
C GLY A 53 13.03 -6.71 -5.21
N VAL A 54 13.26 -5.66 -4.42
CA VAL A 54 12.85 -5.62 -3.02
C VAL A 54 11.34 -5.68 -2.90
N ARG A 55 10.84 -6.44 -1.92
CA ARG A 55 9.42 -6.45 -1.53
C ARG A 55 9.25 -5.84 -0.16
N ALA A 56 8.11 -5.19 0.03
CA ALA A 56 7.69 -4.67 1.31
C ALA A 56 6.18 -4.83 1.49
N ALA A 57 5.73 -4.75 2.73
CA ALA A 57 4.32 -4.74 3.08
C ALA A 57 4.06 -3.78 4.26
N GLY A 58 2.82 -3.34 4.38
CA GLY A 58 2.34 -2.53 5.49
C GLY A 58 1.01 -3.03 6.01
N ILE A 59 0.81 -2.93 7.33
CA ILE A 59 -0.48 -3.14 7.99
C ILE A 59 -0.82 -1.87 8.75
N TYR A 60 -2.06 -1.41 8.62
CA TYR A 60 -2.51 -0.14 9.13
C TYR A 60 -3.88 -0.24 9.80
N ARG A 61 -4.07 0.51 10.88
CA ARG A 61 -5.37 0.67 11.53
C ARG A 61 -5.51 2.07 12.12
N TRP A 62 -6.59 2.77 11.80
CA TRP A 62 -7.02 4.00 12.45
C TRP A 62 -8.43 3.82 13.03
N PRO A 63 -8.69 4.34 14.25
CA PRO A 63 -10.02 4.31 14.85
C PRO A 63 -11.03 5.23 14.13
N GLY A 64 -10.53 6.09 13.24
CA GLY A 64 -11.29 7.07 12.48
C GLY A 64 -10.75 7.21 11.05
N PRO A 65 -11.15 8.29 10.35
CA PRO A 65 -10.46 8.76 9.15
C PRO A 65 -8.96 9.01 9.42
N VAL A 66 -8.09 8.68 8.46
CA VAL A 66 -6.63 8.81 8.61
C VAL A 66 -6.20 10.20 9.12
N HIS A 67 -6.83 11.27 8.63
CA HIS A 67 -6.45 12.64 8.99
C HIS A 67 -6.81 13.05 10.44
N GLU A 68 -7.59 12.25 11.15
CA GLU A 68 -7.89 12.47 12.58
C GLU A 68 -6.79 11.90 13.50
N GLY A 69 -5.85 11.11 12.96
CA GLY A 69 -4.70 10.60 13.70
C GLY A 69 -5.00 9.34 14.52
N ASP A 70 -4.16 9.09 15.53
CA ASP A 70 -4.21 7.90 16.39
C ASP A 70 -4.10 6.55 15.66
N GLY A 71 -3.37 6.55 14.54
CA GLY A 71 -3.07 5.35 13.77
C GLY A 71 -2.07 4.40 14.41
N GLU A 72 -2.22 3.14 14.05
CA GLU A 72 -1.25 2.08 14.25
C GLU A 72 -0.71 1.62 12.90
N MET A 73 0.61 1.42 12.82
CA MET A 73 1.30 1.01 11.60
C MET A 73 2.36 -0.04 11.89
N LEU A 74 2.39 -1.10 11.09
CA LEU A 74 3.45 -2.11 11.05
C LEU A 74 4.04 -2.16 9.64
N LEU A 75 5.37 -2.07 9.57
CA LEU A 75 6.13 -2.19 8.34
C LEU A 75 6.84 -3.53 8.27
N ILE A 76 6.84 -4.13 7.08
CA ILE A 76 7.56 -5.38 6.81
C ILE A 76 8.40 -5.17 5.55
N VAL A 77 9.68 -5.53 5.61
CA VAL A 77 10.56 -5.62 4.43
C VAL A 77 10.98 -7.07 4.27
N ASP A 78 11.05 -7.53 3.03
CA ASP A 78 11.39 -8.92 2.76
C ASP A 78 12.75 -9.33 3.34
N GLU A 79 12.81 -10.51 3.96
CA GLU A 79 14.03 -10.99 4.61
C GLU A 79 15.21 -11.18 3.64
N SER A 80 14.96 -11.32 2.34
CA SER A 80 16.02 -11.42 1.33
C SER A 80 16.73 -10.08 1.06
N ALA A 81 16.14 -8.95 1.48
CA ALA A 81 16.75 -7.63 1.34
C ALA A 81 18.00 -7.51 2.23
N SER A 82 19.06 -6.91 1.69
CA SER A 82 20.26 -6.56 2.45
C SER A 82 19.96 -5.50 3.51
N ASP A 83 20.83 -5.36 4.52
CA ASP A 83 20.64 -4.36 5.58
C ASP A 83 20.54 -2.93 5.04
N ALA A 84 21.29 -2.59 3.99
CA ALA A 84 21.20 -1.29 3.32
C ALA A 84 19.84 -1.09 2.63
N GLN A 85 19.27 -2.13 2.02
CA GLN A 85 17.95 -2.08 1.39
C GLN A 85 16.83 -2.01 2.44
N ARG A 86 16.98 -2.73 3.56
CA ARG A 86 16.07 -2.68 4.70
C ARG A 86 16.01 -1.28 5.29
N ASP A 87 17.16 -0.67 5.59
CA ASP A 87 17.23 0.71 6.07
C ASP A 87 16.56 1.67 5.08
N ALA A 88 16.95 1.60 3.80
CA ALA A 88 16.38 2.44 2.76
C ALA A 88 14.85 2.32 2.65
N MET A 89 14.32 1.10 2.58
CA MET A 89 12.87 0.87 2.48
C MET A 89 12.11 1.36 3.71
N ILE A 90 12.63 1.12 4.92
CA ILE A 90 11.98 1.60 6.14
C ILE A 90 11.96 3.13 6.18
N ARG A 91 13.04 3.80 5.79
CA ARG A 91 13.08 5.27 5.74
C ARG A 91 12.07 5.81 4.72
N ILE A 92 12.02 5.25 3.51
CA ILE A 92 11.03 5.62 2.49
C ILE A 92 9.60 5.41 3.03
N MET A 93 9.31 4.24 3.62
CA MET A 93 7.97 3.88 4.11
C MET A 93 7.55 4.60 5.40
N LYS A 94 8.51 5.18 6.12
CA LYS A 94 8.26 6.15 7.20
C LYS A 94 8.12 7.59 6.68
N GLY A 95 8.24 7.81 5.37
CA GLY A 95 8.26 9.15 4.79
C GLY A 95 9.49 9.97 5.20
N GLU A 96 10.54 9.33 5.72
CA GLU A 96 11.83 9.96 5.92
C GLU A 96 12.47 10.26 4.56
N GLU A 97 13.37 11.25 4.53
CA GLU A 97 13.99 11.72 3.29
C GLU A 97 12.97 12.04 2.17
N THR A 98 11.75 12.43 2.55
CA THR A 98 10.65 12.79 1.64
C THR A 98 10.14 14.17 1.99
N GLU A 99 9.72 14.96 0.99
CA GLU A 99 9.05 16.23 1.21
C GLU A 99 7.78 16.00 2.07
N PRO A 100 7.49 16.88 3.05
CA PRO A 100 6.38 16.66 3.97
C PRO A 100 5.06 16.40 3.24
N MET A 101 4.39 15.30 3.61
CA MET A 101 3.10 14.88 3.05
C MET A 101 3.09 14.61 1.53
N ALA A 102 4.26 14.45 0.90
CA ALA A 102 4.34 14.24 -0.55
C ALA A 102 3.96 12.81 -0.99
N THR A 103 3.98 11.83 -0.06
CA THR A 103 3.64 10.43 -0.32
C THR A 103 2.65 9.89 0.71
N MET A 104 1.97 8.80 0.39
CA MET A 104 1.04 8.11 1.30
C MET A 104 1.72 7.71 2.61
N TRP A 105 2.96 7.22 2.52
CA TRP A 105 3.75 6.78 3.67
C TRP A 105 4.10 7.93 4.61
N ALA A 106 4.41 9.12 4.08
CA ALA A 106 4.62 10.31 4.89
C ALA A 106 3.34 10.71 5.63
N VAL A 107 2.18 10.65 4.95
CA VAL A 107 0.87 10.91 5.57
C VAL A 107 0.57 9.89 6.66
N TYR A 108 0.69 8.60 6.38
CA TYR A 108 0.39 7.52 7.32
C TYR A 108 1.27 7.58 8.56
N THR A 109 2.57 7.86 8.39
CA THR A 109 3.50 8.05 9.49
C THR A 109 3.10 9.24 10.34
N ALA A 110 2.84 10.40 9.72
CA ALA A 110 2.44 11.61 10.45
C ALA A 110 1.15 11.41 11.26
N MET A 111 0.23 10.59 10.75
CA MET A 111 -1.08 10.32 11.35
C MET A 111 -1.09 9.08 12.26
N SER A 112 0.07 8.47 12.54
CA SER A 112 0.16 7.30 13.43
C SER A 112 0.79 7.68 14.76
N SER A 113 0.07 7.48 15.87
CA SER A 113 0.64 7.64 17.21
C SER A 113 1.41 6.41 17.67
N LYS A 114 1.19 5.25 17.02
CA LYS A 114 1.87 4.00 17.32
C LYS A 114 2.44 3.35 16.07
N ILE A 115 3.73 3.59 15.83
CA ILE A 115 4.50 2.94 14.78
C ILE A 115 5.26 1.78 15.42
N LEU A 116 4.93 0.56 15.04
CA LEU A 116 5.55 -0.65 15.56
C LEU A 116 6.96 -0.84 14.98
N GLU A 117 7.79 -1.59 15.70
CA GLU A 117 9.11 -1.98 15.19
C GLU A 117 8.97 -2.76 13.87
N PRO A 118 9.69 -2.37 12.82
CA PRO A 118 9.61 -3.07 11.55
C PRO A 118 10.05 -4.54 11.65
N LEU A 119 9.45 -5.37 10.82
CA LEU A 119 9.78 -6.78 10.72
C LEU A 119 10.53 -7.09 9.41
N PHE A 120 11.41 -8.09 9.49
CA PHE A 120 12.10 -8.64 8.33
C PHE A 120 11.70 -10.10 8.20
N LEU A 121 10.71 -10.37 7.34
CA LEU A 121 10.06 -11.67 7.20
C LEU A 121 9.95 -12.02 5.71
N PRO A 122 9.81 -13.31 5.34
CA PRO A 122 9.59 -13.67 3.94
C PRO A 122 8.25 -13.12 3.45
N ILE A 123 8.27 -12.47 2.29
CA ILE A 123 7.09 -11.93 1.61
C ILE A 123 6.90 -12.65 0.28
N ASP A 124 5.88 -13.49 0.22
CA ASP A 124 5.40 -14.08 -1.02
C ASP A 124 4.32 -13.17 -1.61
N PHE A 125 4.75 -12.31 -2.54
CA PHE A 125 3.90 -11.32 -3.18
C PHE A 125 3.91 -11.46 -4.70
N THR A 126 2.72 -11.62 -5.27
CA THR A 126 2.47 -11.58 -6.71
C THR A 126 1.34 -10.61 -6.99
N VAL A 127 1.50 -9.78 -8.03
CA VAL A 127 0.49 -8.81 -8.44
C VAL A 127 0.46 -8.66 -9.96
N ASP A 128 -0.74 -8.71 -10.51
CA ASP A 128 -1.07 -8.41 -11.89
C ASP A 128 -2.12 -7.28 -11.88
N VAL A 129 -1.68 -6.08 -12.23
CA VAL A 129 -2.50 -4.87 -12.19
C VAL A 129 -3.61 -4.91 -13.24
N GLU A 130 -3.31 -5.38 -14.45
CA GLU A 130 -4.26 -5.41 -15.56
C GLU A 130 -5.40 -6.40 -15.29
N ASN A 131 -5.05 -7.59 -14.78
CA ASN A 131 -6.03 -8.61 -14.44
C ASN A 131 -6.65 -8.42 -13.04
N ARG A 132 -6.16 -7.46 -12.24
CA ARG A 132 -6.56 -7.22 -10.85
C ARG A 132 -6.53 -8.50 -10.01
N THR A 133 -5.42 -9.22 -10.09
CA THR A 133 -5.17 -10.39 -9.26
C THR A 133 -3.91 -10.20 -8.44
N ALA A 134 -3.98 -10.53 -7.16
CA ALA A 134 -2.82 -10.48 -6.29
C ALA A 134 -2.88 -11.59 -5.24
N ARG A 135 -1.70 -11.94 -4.72
CA ARG A 135 -1.53 -12.74 -3.52
C ARG A 135 -0.45 -12.06 -2.69
N LEU A 136 -0.76 -11.79 -1.43
CA LEU A 136 0.15 -11.19 -0.46
C LEU A 136 0.18 -12.09 0.78
N VAL A 137 1.27 -12.83 0.95
CA VAL A 137 1.43 -13.72 2.10
C VAL A 137 2.73 -13.43 2.82
N VAL A 138 2.60 -13.16 4.12
CA VAL A 138 3.69 -13.13 5.08
C VAL A 138 3.39 -14.23 6.11
N PRO A 139 4.10 -15.37 6.10
CA PRO A 139 3.74 -16.55 6.89
C PRO A 139 3.46 -16.22 8.35
N GLY A 140 2.25 -16.58 8.80
CA GLY A 140 1.80 -16.37 10.18
C GLY A 140 1.42 -14.94 10.52
N LEU A 141 1.47 -13.98 9.58
CA LEU A 141 1.16 -12.56 9.81
C LEU A 141 0.13 -11.99 8.83
N ILE A 142 0.26 -12.23 7.52
CA ILE A 142 -0.65 -11.72 6.48
C ILE A 142 -1.03 -12.88 5.56
N ASP A 143 -2.33 -13.05 5.30
CA ASP A 143 -2.85 -13.88 4.21
C ASP A 143 -3.89 -13.07 3.44
N GLY A 144 -3.51 -12.62 2.24
CA GLY A 144 -4.30 -11.72 1.40
C GLY A 144 -4.39 -12.18 -0.05
N ILE A 145 -5.59 -12.05 -0.61
CA ILE A 145 -5.91 -12.32 -2.01
C ILE A 145 -6.64 -11.12 -2.59
N GLY A 146 -6.23 -10.70 -3.77
CA GLY A 146 -6.91 -9.72 -4.59
C GLY A 146 -7.49 -10.37 -5.84
N GLU A 147 -8.72 -10.00 -6.21
CA GLU A 147 -9.41 -10.51 -7.39
C GLU A 147 -10.29 -9.43 -8.07
N PRO A 148 -10.74 -9.64 -9.32
CA PRO A 148 -11.68 -8.73 -9.97
C PRO A 148 -13.02 -8.62 -9.24
N ILE A 149 -13.55 -7.40 -9.14
CA ILE A 149 -14.95 -7.19 -8.74
C ILE A 149 -15.87 -7.95 -9.70
N ARG A 150 -16.91 -8.58 -9.16
CA ARG A 150 -17.95 -9.27 -9.92
C ARG A 150 -19.28 -8.55 -9.81
N ASN A 151 -20.02 -8.51 -10.92
CA ASN A 151 -21.39 -8.05 -10.91
C ASN A 151 -22.25 -9.01 -10.06
N PRO A 152 -23.01 -8.52 -9.06
CA PRO A 152 -23.74 -9.39 -8.13
C PRO A 152 -24.94 -10.12 -8.78
N VAL A 153 -25.40 -9.66 -9.94
CA VAL A 153 -26.53 -10.26 -10.67
C VAL A 153 -26.06 -11.30 -11.68
N THR A 154 -24.98 -10.99 -12.42
CA THR A 154 -24.53 -11.83 -13.54
C THR A 154 -23.29 -12.68 -13.25
N GLY A 155 -22.53 -12.36 -12.19
CA GLY A 155 -21.24 -12.99 -11.88
C GLY A 155 -20.10 -12.58 -12.81
N ASN A 156 -20.39 -11.78 -13.86
CA ASN A 156 -19.39 -11.29 -14.80
C ASN A 156 -18.39 -10.37 -14.12
N ILE A 157 -17.15 -10.40 -14.60
CA ILE A 157 -16.11 -9.45 -14.17
C ILE A 157 -16.58 -8.02 -14.51
N HIS A 158 -16.57 -7.16 -13.50
CA HIS A 158 -16.79 -5.72 -13.64
C HIS A 158 -15.45 -5.01 -13.46
N ARG A 159 -15.08 -4.11 -14.39
CA ARG A 159 -13.83 -3.33 -14.32
C ARG A 159 -14.15 -1.86 -14.07
N ALA A 160 -13.45 -1.28 -13.10
CA ALA A 160 -13.47 0.14 -12.79
C ALA A 160 -12.05 0.59 -12.46
N ARG A 161 -11.75 1.87 -12.69
CA ARG A 161 -10.46 2.49 -12.42
C ARG A 161 -10.66 3.85 -11.79
N ILE A 162 -9.71 4.25 -10.94
CA ILE A 162 -9.65 5.58 -10.34
C ILE A 162 -8.44 6.29 -10.94
N ASP A 163 -8.68 7.48 -11.49
CA ASP A 163 -7.66 8.39 -12.03
C ASP A 163 -7.57 9.60 -11.10
N LEU A 164 -6.41 9.79 -10.47
CA LEU A 164 -6.07 10.89 -9.57
C LEU A 164 -4.89 11.68 -10.15
N PRO A 165 -5.12 12.64 -11.06
CA PRO A 165 -4.05 13.42 -11.68
C PRO A 165 -3.16 14.16 -10.67
N HIS A 166 -3.71 14.46 -9.50
CA HIS A 166 -3.03 15.13 -8.39
C HIS A 166 -2.91 14.25 -7.14
N GLY A 167 -3.02 12.93 -7.30
CA GLY A 167 -2.84 11.96 -6.22
C GLY A 167 -1.42 11.98 -5.63
N PHE A 168 -1.31 11.44 -4.43
CA PHE A 168 -0.04 11.32 -3.68
C PHE A 168 0.45 9.86 -3.54
N GLU A 169 -0.33 8.90 -4.04
CA GLU A 169 -0.01 7.47 -4.05
C GLU A 169 0.18 6.95 -5.48
N TYR A 170 -0.83 7.13 -6.31
CA TYR A 170 -0.85 6.74 -7.72
C TYR A 170 -1.50 7.83 -8.58
N GLU A 171 -1.26 7.78 -9.89
CA GLU A 171 -2.06 8.52 -10.88
C GLU A 171 -3.24 7.69 -11.36
N LEU A 172 -3.04 6.39 -11.59
CA LEU A 172 -4.07 5.47 -12.03
C LEU A 172 -4.02 4.19 -11.19
N ALA A 173 -5.18 3.74 -10.74
CA ALA A 173 -5.33 2.44 -10.12
C ALA A 173 -6.53 1.67 -10.69
N GLU A 174 -6.36 0.37 -10.87
CA GLU A 174 -7.40 -0.58 -11.19
C GLU A 174 -8.08 -1.05 -9.90
N MET A 175 -9.42 -1.13 -9.92
CA MET A 175 -10.20 -1.52 -8.76
C MET A 175 -10.56 -3.00 -8.81
N GLY A 176 -10.44 -3.65 -7.66
CA GLY A 176 -10.79 -5.04 -7.42
C GLY A 176 -11.44 -5.25 -6.05
N SER A 177 -11.63 -6.52 -5.75
CA SER A 177 -12.04 -7.04 -4.45
C SER A 177 -10.82 -7.58 -3.74
N GLY A 178 -10.69 -7.29 -2.45
CA GLY A 178 -9.65 -7.85 -1.60
C GLY A 178 -10.25 -8.59 -0.41
N THR A 179 -9.63 -9.71 -0.06
CA THR A 179 -9.87 -10.44 1.19
C THR A 179 -8.52 -10.64 1.85
N THR A 180 -8.32 -10.05 3.02
CA THR A 180 -7.05 -10.10 3.74
C THR A 180 -7.29 -10.32 5.22
N THR A 181 -6.58 -11.28 5.79
CA THR A 181 -6.49 -11.46 7.23
C THR A 181 -5.08 -11.12 7.70
N THR A 182 -4.99 -10.49 8.87
CA THR A 182 -3.72 -10.30 9.54
C THR A 182 -3.80 -10.73 11.00
N THR A 183 -2.66 -11.12 11.57
CA THR A 183 -2.54 -11.52 12.97
C THR A 183 -1.54 -10.63 13.70
N GLY A 184 -1.28 -10.90 14.98
CA GLY A 184 -0.29 -10.18 15.76
C GLY A 184 -0.81 -8.85 16.30
N ALA A 185 0.02 -7.81 16.26
CA ALA A 185 -0.26 -6.53 16.93
C ALA A 185 -1.38 -5.72 16.27
N ILE A 186 -1.53 -5.83 14.95
CA ILE A 186 -2.63 -5.24 14.18
C ILE A 186 -3.32 -6.38 13.44
N ALA A 187 -4.34 -6.95 14.08
CA ALA A 187 -5.17 -7.99 13.49
C ALA A 187 -6.33 -7.36 12.72
N LEU A 188 -6.52 -7.81 11.48
CA LEU A 188 -7.53 -7.35 10.52
C LEU A 188 -8.29 -8.57 9.96
N GLU A 189 -9.56 -8.37 9.65
CA GLU A 189 -10.39 -9.34 8.92
C GLU A 189 -11.17 -8.58 7.83
N LEU A 190 -10.57 -8.51 6.65
CA LEU A 190 -11.13 -7.83 5.49
C LEU A 190 -11.70 -8.89 4.54
N GLU A 191 -12.95 -8.74 4.15
CA GLU A 191 -13.63 -9.69 3.27
C GLU A 191 -14.37 -8.96 2.15
N ASN A 192 -14.09 -9.35 0.90
CA ASN A 192 -14.79 -8.85 -0.28
C ASN A 192 -14.90 -7.31 -0.32
N SER A 193 -13.82 -6.63 0.07
CA SER A 193 -13.77 -5.20 0.28
C SER A 193 -12.88 -4.52 -0.76
N TYR A 194 -12.65 -3.21 -0.63
CA TYR A 194 -11.81 -2.44 -1.53
C TYR A 194 -10.46 -3.10 -1.79
N GLY A 195 -10.20 -3.46 -3.04
CA GLY A 195 -8.88 -3.84 -3.54
C GLY A 195 -8.40 -2.82 -4.57
N GLN A 196 -7.16 -2.38 -4.44
CA GLN A 196 -6.48 -1.45 -5.34
C GLN A 196 -5.25 -2.11 -5.94
N PHE A 197 -5.06 -1.94 -7.23
CA PHE A 197 -3.91 -2.42 -7.97
C PHE A 197 -3.34 -1.25 -8.76
N ALA A 198 -2.08 -0.90 -8.53
CA ALA A 198 -1.47 0.21 -9.24
C ALA A 198 -0.02 -0.06 -9.61
N GLU A 199 0.42 0.62 -10.65
CA GLU A 199 1.83 0.86 -10.91
C GLU A 199 2.17 2.23 -10.31
N ILE A 200 2.92 2.23 -9.20
CA ILE A 200 3.33 3.46 -8.53
C ILE A 200 4.70 3.91 -9.02
N HIS A 201 4.84 5.22 -9.21
CA HIS A 201 6.12 5.86 -9.52
C HIS A 201 6.33 7.01 -8.55
N LEU A 202 7.19 6.80 -7.57
CA LEU A 202 7.38 7.74 -6.45
C LEU A 202 8.83 8.20 -6.37
N SER A 203 9.04 9.41 -5.85
CA SER A 203 10.33 9.92 -5.41
C SER A 203 10.19 10.65 -4.07
N ASN A 204 11.31 11.16 -3.58
CA ASN A 204 11.35 12.05 -2.42
C ASN A 204 10.49 13.33 -2.56
N LYS A 205 9.90 13.58 -3.74
CA LYS A 205 8.99 14.71 -4.02
C LYS A 205 7.55 14.27 -4.31
N GLY A 206 7.21 13.01 -4.03
CA GLY A 206 5.88 12.44 -4.30
C GLY A 206 5.80 11.72 -5.64
N VAL A 207 4.60 11.70 -6.22
CA VAL A 207 4.34 10.99 -7.48
C VAL A 207 5.10 11.61 -8.64
N VAL A 208 5.94 10.81 -9.30
CA VAL A 208 6.72 11.22 -10.46
C VAL A 208 5.88 11.03 -11.72
N ARG A 209 5.37 12.16 -12.22
CA ARG A 209 4.53 12.19 -13.42
C ARG A 209 5.42 12.30 -14.65
N ASN A 210 5.08 11.59 -15.71
CA ASN A 210 5.65 11.91 -17.02
C ASN A 210 5.06 13.27 -17.43
N ALA A 211 5.90 14.24 -17.78
CA ALA A 211 5.42 15.50 -18.31
C ALA A 211 4.50 15.22 -19.52
N ALA A 212 3.27 15.70 -19.44
CA ALA A 212 2.28 15.61 -20.51
C ALA A 212 2.73 16.34 -21.77
#